data_AF-A0A3S0BR64-F1
#
_entry.id   AF-A0A3S0BR64-F1
#
_cell.length_a   1.000
_cell.length_b   1.000
_cell.length_c   1.000
_cell.angle_alpha   90.00
_cell.angle_beta   90.00
_cell.angle_gamma   90.00
#
_symmetry.space_group_name_H-M   'P 1'
#
loop_
_entity.id
_entity.type
_entity.pdbx_description
1 polymer ?
#
loop_
_entity_poly.entity_id
_entity_poly.type
_entity_poly.pdbx_seq_one_letter_code
_entity_poly.pdbx_strand_id
1 'polypeptide(L)'
;MYTKLCRTLARACMWLGILGLVAVICAVSWQVFGRYVLNNTPTWAESLALLLVLYVTMLGVAVGVRDAGHIGLESFLVLAPDWLRLKMEYLIHALILLFGVAMAWNCASLAESVWDYRLPTLWISEGWKYVPAAVSGVLIVMFSIEHIIALAQGREVEPAWA
;
A
#
# COMPACT_ATOMS: atom_id res chain seq x y z
N MET A 1 -13.58 16.59 8.85
CA MET A 1 -13.18 16.85 7.45
C MET A 1 -12.03 15.92 7.04
N TYR A 2 -10.94 15.86 7.80
CA TYR A 2 -9.81 14.94 7.59
C TYR A 2 -10.23 13.47 7.43
N THR A 3 -11.09 12.98 8.31
CA THR A 3 -11.60 11.59 8.26
C THR A 3 -12.39 11.26 6.98
N LYS A 4 -13.12 12.22 6.42
CA LYS A 4 -13.84 12.04 5.15
C LYS A 4 -12.86 11.95 3.97
N LEU A 5 -11.80 12.74 3.98
CA LEU A 5 -10.76 12.73 2.93
C LEU A 5 -10.01 11.40 2.93
N CYS A 6 -9.54 10.96 4.11
CA CYS A 6 -8.90 9.67 4.27
C CYS A 6 -9.82 8.53 3.82
N ARG A 7 -11.10 8.55 4.23
CA ARG A 7 -12.12 7.58 3.80
C ARG A 7 -12.20 7.47 2.27
N THR A 8 -12.38 8.59 1.58
CA THR A 8 -12.47 8.63 0.12
C THR A 8 -11.18 8.12 -0.54
N LEU A 9 -10.02 8.49 -0.01
CA LEU A 9 -8.73 8.06 -0.54
C LEU A 9 -8.53 6.55 -0.43
N ALA A 10 -8.79 5.94 0.73
CA ALA A 10 -8.67 4.47 0.80
C ALA A 10 -9.72 3.76 -0.05
N ARG A 11 -10.93 4.31 -0.19
CA ARG A 11 -11.94 3.75 -1.09
C ARG A 11 -11.46 3.80 -2.54
N ALA A 12 -10.84 4.90 -2.96
CA ALA A 12 -10.19 4.98 -4.27
C ALA A 12 -9.03 3.97 -4.41
N CYS A 13 -8.18 3.82 -3.39
CA CYS A 13 -7.11 2.81 -3.38
C CYS A 13 -7.66 1.38 -3.50
N MET A 14 -8.78 1.06 -2.85
CA MET A 14 -9.44 -0.24 -2.98
C MET A 14 -9.97 -0.47 -4.40
N TRP A 15 -10.67 0.51 -4.98
CA TRP A 15 -11.15 0.40 -6.36
C TRP A 15 -9.99 0.25 -7.36
N LEU A 16 -8.91 1.02 -7.17
CA LEU A 16 -7.69 0.89 -7.97
C LEU A 16 -7.02 -0.47 -7.78
N GLY A 17 -7.00 -1.02 -6.56
CA GLY A 17 -6.49 -2.36 -6.27
C GLY A 17 -7.30 -3.46 -6.97
N ILE A 18 -8.63 -3.35 -6.95
CA ILE A 18 -9.53 -4.28 -7.65
C ILE A 18 -9.29 -4.21 -9.16
N LEU A 19 -9.25 -3.01 -9.74
CA LEU A 19 -8.96 -2.82 -11.17
C LEU A 19 -7.58 -3.37 -11.54
N GLY A 20 -6.57 -3.13 -10.71
CA GLY A 20 -5.22 -3.66 -10.91
C GLY A 20 -5.19 -5.19 -10.85
N LEU A 21 -5.93 -5.81 -9.93
CA LEU A 21 -6.02 -7.26 -9.83
C LEU A 21 -6.67 -7.88 -11.07
N VAL A 22 -7.76 -7.28 -11.56
CA VAL A 22 -8.40 -7.69 -12.82
C VAL A 22 -7.40 -7.55 -13.99
N ALA A 23 -6.65 -6.46 -14.05
CA ALA A 23 -5.63 -6.25 -15.07
C ALA A 23 -4.52 -7.31 -15.02
N VAL A 24 -4.07 -7.73 -13.82
CA VAL A 24 -3.11 -8.85 -13.66
C VAL A 24 -3.70 -10.14 -14.23
N ILE A 25 -4.95 -10.45 -13.91
CA ILE A 25 -5.62 -11.67 -14.43
C ILE A 25 -5.68 -11.62 -15.96
N CYS A 26 -6.04 -10.48 -16.56
CA CYS A 26 -6.06 -10.31 -18.00
C CYS A 26 -4.67 -10.46 -18.63
N ALA A 27 -3.63 -9.84 -18.05
CA ALA A 27 -2.26 -9.90 -18.55
C ALA A 27 -1.70 -11.34 -18.51
N VAL A 28 -1.90 -12.06 -17.40
CA VAL A 28 -1.46 -13.45 -17.26
C VAL A 28 -2.26 -14.37 -18.18
N SER A 29 -3.57 -14.16 -18.32
CA SER A 29 -4.41 -14.93 -19.26
C SER A 29 -3.95 -14.74 -20.71
N TRP A 30 -3.59 -13.51 -21.09
CA TRP A 30 -3.03 -13.22 -22.40
C TRP A 30 -1.65 -13.87 -22.61
N GLN A 31 -0.80 -13.89 -21.59
CA GLN A 31 0.49 -14.57 -21.64
C GLN A 31 0.32 -16.09 -21.86
N VAL A 32 -0.62 -16.71 -21.14
CA VAL A 32 -0.97 -18.13 -21.30
C VAL A 32 -1.50 -18.37 -22.72
N PHE A 33 -2.43 -17.57 -23.20
CA PHE A 33 -2.96 -17.70 -24.56
C PHE A 33 -1.87 -17.54 -25.63
N GLY A 34 -1.00 -16.53 -25.50
CA GLY A 34 0.13 -16.31 -26.40
C GLY A 34 1.09 -17.49 -26.45
N ARG A 35 1.40 -18.06 -25.29
CA ARG A 35 2.30 -19.22 -25.18
C ARG A 35 1.71 -20.49 -25.77
N TYR A 36 0.45 -20.80 -25.47
CA TYR A 36 -0.16 -22.09 -25.83
C TYR A 36 -0.87 -22.08 -27.19
N VAL A 37 -1.34 -20.93 -27.67
CA VAL A 37 -2.09 -20.82 -28.94
C VAL A 37 -1.24 -20.20 -30.05
N LEU A 38 -0.55 -19.10 -29.76
CA LEU A 38 0.25 -18.36 -30.75
C LEU A 38 1.70 -18.84 -30.85
N ASN A 39 2.12 -19.78 -29.99
CA ASN A 39 3.48 -20.30 -29.87
C ASN A 39 4.57 -19.20 -29.78
N ASN A 40 4.19 -18.00 -29.33
CA ASN A 40 5.05 -16.84 -29.17
C ASN A 40 4.76 -16.24 -27.79
N THR A 41 5.72 -16.31 -26.88
CA THR A 41 5.53 -15.86 -25.50
C THR A 41 5.82 -14.37 -25.40
N PRO A 42 4.80 -13.52 -25.11
CA PRO A 42 5.03 -12.10 -24.92
C PRO A 42 5.78 -11.83 -23.60
N THR A 43 7.07 -11.52 -23.67
CA THR A 43 7.93 -11.22 -22.50
C THR A 43 7.53 -9.93 -21.76
N TRP A 44 6.81 -9.02 -22.44
CA TRP A 44 6.27 -7.81 -21.84
C TRP A 44 5.14 -8.11 -20.84
N ALA A 45 4.37 -9.18 -21.06
CA ALA A 45 3.20 -9.50 -20.22
C ALA A 45 3.61 -9.87 -18.79
N GLU A 46 4.72 -10.59 -18.63
CA GLU A 46 5.29 -10.97 -17.34
C GLU A 46 5.76 -9.72 -16.56
N SER A 47 6.53 -8.86 -17.22
CA SER A 47 7.04 -7.63 -16.62
C SER A 47 5.90 -6.66 -16.22
N LEU A 48 4.84 -6.59 -17.04
CA LEU A 48 3.63 -5.81 -16.73
C LEU A 48 2.87 -6.39 -15.54
N ALA A 49 2.69 -7.71 -15.48
CA ALA A 49 1.99 -8.37 -14.38
C ALA A 49 2.71 -8.14 -13.04
N LEU A 50 4.04 -8.26 -13.01
CA LEU A 50 4.84 -7.95 -11.82
C LEU A 50 4.68 -6.49 -11.38
N LEU A 51 4.72 -5.55 -12.33
CA LEU A 51 4.51 -4.14 -12.03
C LEU A 51 3.12 -3.91 -11.43
N LEU A 52 2.06 -4.45 -12.06
CA LEU A 52 0.69 -4.32 -11.56
C LEU A 52 0.52 -4.94 -10.16
N VAL A 53 1.13 -6.09 -9.89
CA VAL A 53 1.13 -6.71 -8.55
C VAL A 53 1.76 -5.77 -7.54
N LEU A 54 2.91 -5.13 -7.82
CA LEU A 54 3.49 -4.15 -6.91
C LEU A 54 2.52 -3.01 -6.57
N TYR A 55 1.80 -2.48 -7.56
CA TYR A 55 0.82 -1.42 -7.35
C TYR A 55 -0.34 -1.89 -6.48
N VAL A 56 -0.94 -3.05 -6.81
CA VAL A 56 -2.06 -3.61 -6.05
C VAL A 56 -1.65 -3.92 -4.61
N THR A 57 -0.51 -4.57 -4.41
CA THR A 57 -0.02 -4.92 -3.08
C THR A 57 0.28 -3.68 -2.25
N MET A 58 0.98 -2.68 -2.80
CA MET A 58 1.32 -1.47 -2.03
C MET A 58 0.10 -0.61 -1.68
N LEU A 59 -0.88 -0.50 -2.59
CA LEU A 59 -2.17 0.13 -2.30
C LEU A 59 -2.94 -0.67 -1.25
N GLY A 60 -2.95 -1.99 -1.34
CA GLY A 60 -3.56 -2.89 -0.37
C GLY A 60 -2.93 -2.76 1.02
N VAL A 61 -1.60 -2.63 1.10
CA VAL A 61 -0.89 -2.38 2.37
C VAL A 61 -1.29 -1.05 2.98
N ALA A 62 -1.37 0.03 2.19
CA ALA A 62 -1.80 1.33 2.71
C ALA A 62 -3.22 1.30 3.29
N VAL A 63 -4.16 0.66 2.56
CA VAL A 63 -5.54 0.47 3.05
C VAL A 63 -5.56 -0.44 4.27
N GLY A 64 -4.78 -1.52 4.26
CA GLY A 64 -4.66 -2.47 5.36
C GLY A 64 -4.12 -1.84 6.63
N VAL A 65 -3.13 -0.95 6.55
CA VAL A 65 -2.63 -0.21 7.73
C VAL A 65 -3.71 0.70 8.33
N ARG A 66 -4.63 1.20 7.50
CA ARG A 66 -5.74 2.00 7.98
C ARG A 66 -6.85 1.16 8.62
N ASP A 67 -7.27 0.09 7.96
CA ASP A 67 -8.43 -0.70 8.38
C ASP A 67 -8.07 -1.77 9.43
N ALA A 68 -6.84 -2.29 9.39
CA ALA A 68 -6.32 -3.29 10.32
C ALA A 68 -5.39 -2.64 11.35
N GLY A 69 -5.90 -1.59 12.02
CA GLY A 69 -5.32 -1.10 13.28
C GLY A 69 -4.89 -2.30 14.11
N HIS A 70 -3.58 -2.40 14.35
CA HIS A 70 -2.82 -3.63 14.57
C HIS A 70 -3.53 -4.74 15.36
N ILE A 71 -4.31 -5.59 14.67
CA ILE A 71 -5.04 -6.71 15.26
C ILE A 71 -4.12 -7.60 16.11
N GLY A 72 -2.85 -7.75 15.70
CA GLY A 72 -1.85 -8.53 16.43
C GLY A 72 -1.34 -7.87 17.73
N LEU A 73 -1.22 -6.53 17.77
CA LEU A 73 -0.81 -5.84 18.99
C LEU A 73 -1.98 -5.57 19.92
N GLU A 74 -3.19 -5.34 19.40
CA GLU A 74 -4.41 -5.24 20.20
C GLU A 74 -4.60 -6.45 21.12
N SER A 75 -4.33 -7.67 20.64
CA SER A 75 -4.39 -8.87 21.47
C SER A 75 -3.42 -8.86 22.66
N PHE A 76 -2.27 -8.18 22.54
CA PHE A 76 -1.31 -8.00 23.64
C PHE A 76 -1.71 -6.85 24.56
N LEU A 77 -2.39 -5.83 24.00
CA LEU A 77 -2.94 -4.70 24.74
C LEU A 77 -4.16 -5.09 25.61
N VAL A 78 -4.94 -6.12 25.22
CA VAL A 78 -6.05 -6.64 26.04
C VAL A 78 -5.58 -7.23 27.38
N LEU A 79 -4.35 -7.73 27.45
CA LEU A 79 -3.77 -8.25 28.70
C LEU A 79 -3.11 -7.16 29.56
N ALA A 80 -2.92 -5.96 29.02
CA ALA A 80 -2.21 -4.87 29.69
C ALA A 80 -3.17 -3.97 30.49
N PRO A 81 -2.74 -3.41 31.63
CA PRO A 81 -3.52 -2.42 32.36
C PRO A 81 -3.71 -1.13 31.53
N ASP A 82 -4.84 -0.44 31.73
CA ASP A 82 -5.32 0.67 30.88
C ASP A 82 -4.29 1.78 30.64
N TRP A 83 -3.45 2.09 31.64
CA TRP A 83 -2.41 3.11 31.53
C TRP A 83 -1.24 2.70 30.63
N LEU A 84 -0.95 1.41 30.54
CA LEU A 84 0.10 0.86 29.67
C LEU A 84 -0.44 0.68 28.25
N ARG A 85 -1.71 0.28 28.13
CA ARG A 85 -2.43 0.16 26.85
C ARG A 85 -2.32 1.45 26.03
N LEU A 86 -2.68 2.58 26.64
CA LEU A 86 -2.70 3.88 25.97
C LEU A 86 -1.30 4.33 25.52
N LYS A 87 -0.27 4.10 26.35
CA LYS A 87 1.14 4.38 26.00
C LYS A 87 1.64 3.50 24.84
N MET A 88 1.26 2.22 24.83
CA MET A 88 1.61 1.30 23.76
C MET A 88 0.93 1.70 22.45
N GLU A 89 -0.36 2.05 22.45
CA GLU A 89 -1.08 2.56 21.28
C GLU A 89 -0.38 3.78 20.65
N TYR A 90 0.00 4.78 21.47
CA TYR A 90 0.77 5.92 20.98
C TYR A 90 2.13 5.52 20.40
N LEU A 91 2.86 4.60 21.06
CA LEU A 91 4.15 4.13 20.58
C LEU A 91 4.02 3.42 19.23
N ILE A 92 3.01 2.56 19.08
CA ILE A 92 2.74 1.84 17.84
C ILE A 92 2.48 2.82 16.72
N HIS A 93 1.52 3.75 16.88
CA HIS A 93 1.21 4.74 15.85
C HIS A 93 2.40 5.64 15.51
N ALA A 94 3.23 6.00 16.49
CA ALA A 94 4.47 6.73 16.24
C ALA A 94 5.47 5.90 15.41
N LEU A 95 5.59 4.60 15.68
CA LEU A 95 6.47 3.70 14.94
C LEU A 95 6.00 3.47 13.50
N ILE A 96 4.69 3.31 13.27
CA ILE A 96 4.11 3.23 11.92
C ILE A 96 4.36 4.54 11.18
N LEU A 97 4.15 5.69 11.83
CA LEU A 97 4.35 6.98 11.23
C LEU A 97 5.81 7.15 10.79
N LEU A 98 6.76 6.81 11.66
CA LEU A 98 8.19 6.81 11.34
C LEU A 98 8.49 5.87 10.17
N PHE A 99 7.94 4.66 10.19
CA PHE A 99 8.10 3.70 9.10
C PHE A 99 7.55 4.23 7.77
N GLY A 100 6.37 4.85 7.78
CA GLY A 100 5.75 5.45 6.60
C GLY A 100 6.59 6.60 6.03
N VAL A 101 7.15 7.46 6.88
CA VAL A 101 8.07 8.54 6.45
C VAL A 101 9.34 7.95 5.85
N ALA A 102 9.97 6.98 6.52
CA ALA A 102 11.17 6.32 6.03
C ALA A 102 10.91 5.63 4.69
N MET A 103 9.77 4.93 4.56
CA MET A 103 9.37 4.26 3.33
C MET A 103 9.15 5.27 2.19
N ALA A 104 8.42 6.35 2.43
CA ALA A 104 8.18 7.38 1.42
C ALA A 104 9.50 8.01 0.92
N TRP A 105 10.39 8.38 1.85
CA TRP A 105 11.65 9.03 1.51
C TRP A 105 12.63 8.10 0.80
N ASN A 106 12.87 6.90 1.36
CA ASN A 106 13.81 5.95 0.77
C ASN A 106 13.32 5.46 -0.58
N CYS A 107 12.03 5.14 -0.73
CA CYS A 107 11.49 4.70 -2.02
C CYS A 107 11.51 5.82 -3.07
N ALA A 108 11.30 7.08 -2.69
CA ALA A 108 11.44 8.20 -3.62
C ALA A 108 12.90 8.38 -4.09
N SER A 109 13.86 8.30 -3.16
CA SER A 109 15.29 8.39 -3.49
C SER A 109 15.75 7.21 -4.37
N LEU A 110 15.25 6.00 -4.09
CA LEU A 110 15.52 4.85 -4.96
C LEU A 110 14.91 5.04 -6.34
N ALA A 111 13.67 5.53 -6.43
CA ALA A 111 12.99 5.77 -7.70
C ALA A 111 13.77 6.78 -8.58
N GLU A 112 14.30 7.84 -7.98
CA GLU A 112 15.15 8.82 -8.67
C GLU A 112 16.47 8.19 -9.15
N SER A 113 17.11 7.38 -8.29
CA SER A 113 18.38 6.72 -8.61
C SER A 113 18.28 5.73 -9.78
N VAL A 114 17.13 5.06 -9.94
CA VAL A 114 16.88 4.12 -11.03
C VAL A 114 16.07 4.72 -12.18
N TRP A 115 15.83 6.04 -12.19
CA TRP A 115 14.96 6.66 -13.17
C TRP A 115 15.52 6.58 -14.61
N ASP A 116 16.84 6.72 -14.75
CA ASP A 116 17.53 6.66 -16.05
C ASP A 116 17.66 5.24 -16.60
N TYR A 117 17.47 4.22 -15.78
CA TYR A 117 17.49 2.83 -16.21
C TYR A 117 16.14 2.43 -16.79
N ARG A 118 16.14 1.83 -17.98
CA ARG A 118 14.92 1.32 -18.63
C ARG A 118 14.84 -0.18 -18.53
N LEU A 119 13.63 -0.69 -18.28
CA LEU A 119 13.37 -2.13 -18.38
C LEU A 119 13.56 -2.59 -19.84
N PRO A 120 14.36 -3.64 -20.09
CA PRO A 120 14.60 -4.17 -21.45
C PRO A 120 13.32 -4.64 -22.15
N THR A 121 12.32 -5.06 -21.39
CA THR A 121 11.09 -5.71 -21.87
C THR A 121 9.92 -4.75 -22.06
N LEU A 122 9.86 -3.66 -21.30
CA LEU A 122 8.71 -2.74 -21.26
C LEU A 122 9.00 -1.34 -21.79
N TRP A 123 10.28 -1.01 -22.07
CA TRP A 123 10.75 0.31 -22.51
C TRP A 123 10.40 1.48 -21.57
N ILE A 124 9.90 1.17 -20.37
CA ILE A 124 9.53 2.08 -19.29
C ILE A 124 10.69 2.15 -18.27
N SER A 125 10.83 3.27 -17.58
CA SER A 125 11.82 3.46 -16.51
C SER A 125 11.63 2.46 -15.36
N GLU A 126 12.73 1.99 -14.79
CA GLU A 126 12.72 1.09 -13.64
C GLU A 126 12.21 1.76 -12.36
N GLY A 127 12.27 3.10 -12.31
CA GLY A 127 11.70 3.90 -11.21
C GLY A 127 10.22 3.62 -10.95
N TRP A 128 9.45 3.20 -11.97
CA TRP A 128 8.01 2.89 -11.83
C TRP A 128 7.72 1.76 -10.85
N LYS A 129 8.69 0.87 -10.57
CA LYS A 129 8.55 -0.17 -9.55
C LYS A 129 8.52 0.40 -8.12
N TYR A 130 9.20 1.51 -7.87
CA TYR A 130 9.38 2.09 -6.54
C TYR A 130 8.33 3.17 -6.21
N VAL A 131 7.73 3.78 -7.23
CA VAL A 131 6.62 4.74 -7.10
C VAL A 131 5.46 4.23 -6.22
N PRO A 132 4.89 3.02 -6.42
CA PRO A 132 3.75 2.58 -5.61
C PRO A 132 4.12 2.41 -4.14
N ALA A 133 5.36 2.02 -3.84
CA ALA A 133 5.87 1.93 -2.47
C ALA A 133 6.03 3.32 -1.84
N ALA A 134 6.56 4.30 -2.59
CA ALA A 134 6.65 5.68 -2.11
C ALA A 134 5.26 6.28 -1.81
N VAL A 135 4.30 6.08 -2.72
CA VAL A 135 2.90 6.51 -2.56
C VAL A 135 2.25 5.85 -1.33
N SER A 136 2.45 4.54 -1.16
CA SER A 136 1.97 3.80 0.01
C SER A 136 2.53 4.35 1.32
N GLY A 137 3.83 4.67 1.37
CA GLY A 137 4.45 5.33 2.52
C GLY A 137 3.77 6.64 2.90
N VAL A 138 3.45 7.51 1.92
CA VAL A 138 2.73 8.77 2.16
C VAL A 138 1.32 8.52 2.70
N LEU A 139 0.60 7.57 2.13
CA LEU A 139 -0.73 7.17 2.61
C LEU A 139 -0.69 6.65 4.05
N ILE A 140 0.29 5.81 4.39
CA ILE A 140 0.51 5.28 5.74
C ILE A 140 0.74 6.42 6.75
N VAL A 141 1.53 7.43 6.40
CA VAL A 141 1.75 8.61 7.27
C VAL A 141 0.43 9.33 7.52
N MET A 142 -0.34 9.57 6.46
CA MET A 142 -1.61 10.28 6.56
C MET A 142 -2.65 9.51 7.39
N PHE A 143 -2.73 8.18 7.23
CA PHE A 143 -3.60 7.33 8.03
C PHE A 143 -3.12 7.18 9.49
N SER A 144 -1.81 7.22 9.73
CA SER A 144 -1.26 7.21 11.09
C SER A 144 -1.60 8.50 11.85
N ILE A 145 -1.54 9.65 11.17
CA ILE A 145 -1.97 10.94 11.74
C ILE A 145 -3.47 10.92 12.08
N GLU A 146 -4.31 10.35 11.20
CA GLU A 146 -5.74 10.18 11.47
C GLU A 146 -5.99 9.35 12.74
N HIS A 147 -5.28 8.25 12.92
CA HIS A 147 -5.38 7.42 14.12
C HIS A 147 -4.94 8.15 15.39
N ILE A 148 -3.83 8.90 15.34
CA ILE A 148 -3.37 9.69 16.50
C ILE A 148 -4.42 10.73 16.90
N ILE A 149 -5.05 11.40 15.93
CA ILE A 149 -6.13 12.36 16.19
C ILE A 149 -7.37 11.66 16.76
N ALA A 150 -7.74 10.51 16.22
CA ALA A 150 -8.89 9.73 16.70
C ALA A 150 -8.69 9.24 18.14
N LEU A 151 -7.48 8.74 18.45
CA LEU A 151 -7.07 8.34 19.79
C LEU A 151 -7.11 9.51 20.78
N ALA A 152 -6.62 10.69 20.39
CA ALA A 152 -6.71 11.90 21.20
C ALA A 152 -8.16 12.37 21.44
N GLN A 153 -9.09 12.00 20.56
CA GLN A 153 -10.52 12.30 20.69
C GLN A 153 -11.33 11.19 21.38
N GLY A 154 -10.70 10.07 21.75
CA GLY A 154 -11.38 8.91 22.33
C GLY A 154 -12.39 8.25 21.36
N ARG A 155 -12.13 8.33 20.05
CA ARG A 155 -12.98 7.76 19.00
C ARG A 155 -12.22 6.67 18.24
N GLU A 156 -12.89 5.58 17.92
CA GLU A 156 -12.35 4.57 17.02
C GLU A 156 -12.53 5.01 15.55
N VAL A 157 -11.52 4.75 14.72
CA VAL A 157 -11.57 5.07 13.30
C VAL A 157 -12.53 4.09 12.62
N GLU A 158 -13.61 4.60 12.05
CA GLU A 158 -14.55 3.78 11.28
C GLU A 158 -13.84 3.15 10.05
N PRO A 159 -13.99 1.83 9.84
CA PRO A 159 -13.33 1.13 8.75
C PRO A 159 -13.83 1.59 7.37
N ALA A 160 -13.02 1.38 6.32
CA ALA A 160 -13.35 1.82 4.95
C ALA A 160 -14.64 1.28 4.36
N TRP A 161 -14.97 0.07 4.80
CA TRP A 161 -16.02 -0.79 4.27
C TRP A 161 -17.37 -0.58 4.98
N ALA A 162 -17.40 0.22 6.05
CA ALA A 162 -18.64 0.72 6.67
C ALA A 162 -19.19 1.96 5.94
#